data_AF-A0A8B0SQ90-F1
#
_entry.id   AF-A0A8B0SQ90-F1
#
_cell.length_a   1.000
_cell.length_b   1.000
_cell.length_c   1.000
_cell.angle_alpha   90.00
_cell.angle_beta   90.00
_cell.angle_gamma   90.00
#
_symmetry.space_group_name_H-M   'P 1'
#
loop_
_entity.id
_entity.type
_entity.pdbx_description
1 polymer ?
#
loop_
_entity_poly.entity_id
_entity_poly.type
_entity_poly.pdbx_seq_one_letter_code
_entity_poly.pdbx_strand_id
1 'polypeptide(L)'
;MNDNTTRVEHLTDDSGEVRELTAADIAGFRPIGDVLPALAHIIQKRGKQKAPTKERITIRLSSEVVEYFRESGDGWQSRLDEALKGYIAGHRKAA
;
A
#
# COMPACT_ATOMS: atom_id res chain seq x y z
N MET A 1 -33.44 -39.21 5.20
CA MET A 1 -32.23 -38.61 5.81
C MET A 1 -32.04 -37.31 5.07
N ASN A 2 -32.38 -36.18 5.71
CA ASN A 2 -32.55 -34.92 5.01
C ASN A 2 -31.28 -34.09 5.21
N ASP A 3 -30.50 -33.92 4.15
CA ASP A 3 -29.36 -33.02 4.10
C ASP A 3 -29.88 -31.57 4.11
N ASN A 4 -29.93 -30.98 5.29
CA ASN A 4 -30.29 -29.58 5.47
C ASN A 4 -29.08 -28.71 5.12
N THR A 5 -28.77 -28.62 3.82
CA THR A 5 -27.84 -27.64 3.25
C THR A 5 -28.38 -26.25 3.56
N THR A 6 -27.63 -25.48 4.35
CA THR A 6 -27.90 -24.08 4.67
C THR A 6 -28.13 -23.29 3.39
N ARG A 7 -29.40 -23.04 3.05
CA ARG A 7 -29.82 -22.31 1.86
C ARG A 7 -29.61 -20.82 2.13
N VAL A 8 -28.46 -20.28 1.73
CA VAL A 8 -28.33 -18.83 1.57
C VAL A 8 -29.15 -18.47 0.34
N GLU A 9 -30.18 -17.65 0.50
CA GLU A 9 -31.01 -17.21 -0.63
C GLU A 9 -30.12 -16.55 -1.69
N HIS A 10 -30.27 -16.95 -2.94
CA HIS A 10 -29.51 -16.38 -4.04
C HIS A 10 -29.75 -14.86 -4.10
N LEU A 11 -28.69 -14.11 -4.45
CA LEU A 11 -28.80 -12.67 -4.59
C LEU A 11 -29.57 -12.27 -5.86
N THR A 12 -29.64 -13.17 -6.84
CA THR A 12 -30.32 -12.97 -8.12
C THR A 12 -31.47 -13.96 -8.26
N ASP A 13 -32.62 -13.49 -8.71
CA ASP A 13 -33.79 -14.33 -9.00
C ASP A 13 -33.78 -14.89 -10.44
N ASP A 14 -34.76 -15.72 -10.78
CA ASP A 14 -34.87 -16.35 -12.11
C ASP A 14 -35.09 -15.33 -13.25
N SER A 15 -35.53 -14.12 -12.93
CA SER A 15 -35.68 -13.00 -13.88
C SER A 15 -34.41 -12.17 -14.04
N GLY A 16 -33.39 -12.41 -13.21
CA GLY A 16 -32.14 -11.67 -13.23
C GLY A 16 -32.12 -10.45 -12.32
N GLU A 17 -33.17 -10.22 -11.54
CA GLU A 17 -33.24 -9.09 -10.61
C GLU A 17 -32.42 -9.38 -9.35
N VAL A 18 -31.70 -8.37 -8.87
CA VAL A 18 -30.76 -8.50 -7.75
C VAL A 18 -31.42 -7.94 -6.50
N ARG A 19 -31.61 -8.78 -5.47
CA ARG A 19 -32.16 -8.34 -4.18
C ARG A 19 -31.14 -7.52 -3.38
N GLU A 20 -31.63 -6.77 -2.40
CA GLU A 20 -30.79 -6.01 -1.49
C GLU A 20 -29.83 -6.90 -0.68
N LEU A 21 -28.61 -6.39 -0.48
CA LEU A 21 -27.58 -7.06 0.32
C LEU A 21 -27.89 -6.90 1.81
N THR A 22 -28.04 -8.01 2.51
CA THR A 22 -28.38 -8.01 3.94
C THR A 22 -27.13 -8.16 4.82
N ALA A 23 -27.28 -7.85 6.11
CA ALA A 23 -26.21 -8.09 7.09
C ALA A 23 -25.81 -9.57 7.20
N ALA A 24 -26.74 -10.50 6.96
CA ALA A 24 -26.46 -11.93 6.98
C ALA A 24 -25.56 -12.35 5.81
N ASP A 25 -25.73 -11.75 4.64
CA ASP A 25 -24.87 -11.98 3.48
C ASP A 25 -23.43 -11.50 3.77
N ILE A 26 -23.30 -10.31 4.38
CA ILE A 26 -22.00 -9.74 4.76
C ILE A 26 -21.29 -10.61 5.81
N ALA A 27 -22.03 -11.14 6.79
CA ALA A 27 -21.46 -12.00 7.82
C ALA A 27 -20.85 -13.30 7.27
N GLY A 28 -21.31 -13.75 6.09
CA GLY A 28 -20.78 -14.92 5.39
C GLY A 28 -19.51 -14.67 4.57
N PHE A 29 -19.05 -13.42 4.46
CA PHE A 29 -17.88 -13.09 3.64
C PHE A 29 -16.60 -13.66 4.24
N ARG A 30 -15.79 -14.28 3.38
CA ARG A 30 -14.52 -14.91 3.76
C ARG A 30 -13.39 -14.37 2.90
N PRO A 31 -12.15 -14.31 3.42
CA PRO A 31 -10.98 -13.99 2.62
C PRO A 31 -10.91 -14.86 1.37
N ILE A 32 -10.59 -14.25 0.23
CA ILE A 32 -10.44 -14.97 -1.05
C ILE A 32 -9.38 -16.08 -1.00
N GLY A 33 -8.38 -15.96 -0.13
CA GLY A 33 -7.41 -17.03 0.12
C GLY A 33 -8.05 -18.31 0.68
N ASP A 34 -9.16 -18.19 1.43
CA ASP A 34 -9.85 -19.31 2.06
C ASP A 34 -10.89 -19.95 1.15
N VAL A 35 -11.45 -19.18 0.19
CA VAL A 35 -12.49 -19.66 -0.73
C VAL A 35 -11.97 -20.01 -2.13
N LEU A 36 -10.90 -19.36 -2.57
CA LEU A 36 -10.30 -19.49 -3.91
C LEU A 36 -8.76 -19.44 -3.82
N PRO A 37 -8.13 -20.47 -3.21
CA PRO A 37 -6.69 -20.47 -2.95
C PRO A 37 -5.83 -20.38 -4.22
N ALA A 38 -6.31 -20.88 -5.36
CA ALA A 38 -5.61 -20.79 -6.64
C ALA A 38 -5.38 -19.33 -7.11
N LEU A 39 -6.22 -18.39 -6.66
CA LEU A 39 -6.12 -16.96 -6.99
C LEU A 39 -5.45 -16.16 -5.86
N ALA A 40 -4.94 -16.79 -4.81
CA ALA A 40 -4.31 -16.05 -3.72
C ALA A 40 -3.06 -15.26 -4.19
N HIS A 41 -2.34 -15.78 -5.19
CA HIS A 41 -1.08 -15.19 -5.65
C HIS A 41 -1.25 -13.88 -6.47
N ILE A 42 -2.42 -13.65 -7.07
CA ILE A 42 -2.71 -12.42 -7.82
C ILE A 42 -3.03 -11.25 -6.90
N ILE A 43 -3.42 -11.52 -5.64
CA ILE A 43 -3.60 -10.47 -4.64
C ILE A 43 -2.24 -10.15 -4.02
N GLN A 44 -1.44 -9.41 -4.77
CA GLN A 44 -0.24 -8.78 -4.27
C GLN A 44 -0.64 -7.71 -3.25
N LYS A 45 -0.70 -8.07 -1.96
CA LYS A 45 -0.71 -7.08 -0.89
C LYS A 45 0.58 -6.28 -1.01
N ARG A 46 0.49 -5.02 -1.47
CA ARG A 46 1.59 -4.07 -1.31
C ARG A 46 2.03 -4.15 0.14
N GLY A 47 3.25 -4.62 0.36
CA GLY A 47 3.78 -4.82 1.70
C GLY A 47 3.79 -3.49 2.45
N LYS A 48 3.75 -3.57 3.79
CA LYS A 48 4.04 -2.40 4.62
C LYS A 48 5.34 -1.77 4.15
N GLN A 49 5.38 -0.44 4.05
CA GLN A 49 6.57 0.30 3.65
C GLN A 49 7.74 -0.14 4.54
N LYS A 50 8.70 -0.88 3.96
CA LYS A 50 9.78 -1.56 4.71
C LYS A 50 10.82 -0.58 5.24
N ALA A 51 10.93 0.61 4.63
CA ALA A 51 11.87 1.65 5.05
C ALA A 51 11.18 2.62 6.03
N PRO A 52 11.89 3.08 7.08
CA PRO A 52 11.38 4.16 7.92
C PRO A 52 11.03 5.37 7.05
N THR A 53 9.91 6.01 7.38
CA THR A 53 9.46 7.23 6.70
C THR A 53 10.49 8.33 6.88
N LYS A 54 10.85 9.01 5.78
CA LYS A 54 11.73 10.19 5.83
C LYS A 54 11.12 11.23 6.77
N GLU A 55 11.93 11.80 7.65
CA GLU A 55 11.47 12.86 8.54
C GLU A 55 11.38 14.18 7.78
N ARG A 56 10.23 14.86 7.86
CA ARG A 56 10.05 16.16 7.23
C ARG A 56 10.46 17.25 8.22
N ILE A 57 11.65 17.80 8.02
CA ILE A 57 12.17 18.94 8.79
C ILE A 57 12.26 20.20 7.94
N THR A 58 12.21 21.37 8.58
CA THR A 58 12.44 22.66 7.94
C THR A 58 13.87 23.12 8.25
N ILE A 59 14.70 23.26 7.21
CA ILE A 59 16.09 23.77 7.33
C ILE A 59 16.30 24.96 6.39
N ARG A 60 17.23 25.84 6.74
CA ARG A 60 17.68 26.94 5.86
C ARG A 60 18.97 26.51 5.16
N LEU A 61 19.02 26.68 3.85
CA LEU A 61 20.18 26.40 2.99
C LEU A 61 20.54 27.69 2.23
N SER A 62 21.79 27.82 1.78
CA SER A 62 22.20 28.92 0.90
C SER A 62 21.48 28.84 -0.45
N SER A 63 21.27 30.00 -1.10
CA SER A 63 20.55 30.08 -2.39
C SER A 63 21.23 29.22 -3.46
N GLU A 64 22.56 29.28 -3.55
CA GLU A 64 23.37 28.52 -4.50
C GLU A 64 23.13 27.00 -4.42
N VAL A 65 22.97 26.46 -3.20
CA VAL A 65 22.72 25.03 -2.99
C VAL A 65 21.32 24.67 -3.48
N VAL A 66 20.33 25.49 -3.14
CA VAL A 66 18.93 25.24 -3.54
C VAL A 66 18.78 25.34 -5.06
N GLU A 67 19.41 26.33 -5.69
CA GLU A 67 19.39 26.53 -7.14
C GLU A 67 20.03 25.36 -7.87
N TYR A 68 21.25 24.96 -7.48
CA TYR A 68 21.97 23.83 -8.06
C TYR A 68 21.12 22.54 -8.06
N PHE A 69 20.50 22.20 -6.93
CA PHE A 69 19.66 21.01 -6.89
C PHE A 69 18.36 21.21 -7.67
N ARG A 70 17.69 22.37 -7.62
CA ARG A 70 16.46 22.59 -8.38
C ARG A 70 16.65 22.50 -9.89
N GLU A 71 17.78 22.97 -10.42
CA GLU A 71 18.13 22.87 -11.84
C GLU A 71 18.21 21.42 -12.33
N SER A 72 18.49 20.47 -11.44
CA SER A 72 18.51 19.05 -11.79
C SER A 72 17.12 18.46 -12.14
N GLY A 73 16.04 19.22 -11.91
CA GLY A 73 14.67 18.84 -12.25
C GLY A 73 14.00 17.91 -11.23
N ASP A 74 13.06 17.09 -11.71
CA ASP A 74 12.28 16.20 -10.85
C ASP A 74 13.16 15.28 -10.00
N GLY A 75 12.80 15.15 -8.73
CA GLY A 75 13.59 14.37 -7.76
C GLY A 75 14.77 15.10 -7.13
N TRP A 76 14.91 16.43 -7.32
CA TRP A 76 16.01 17.20 -6.71
C TRP A 76 16.14 17.05 -5.20
N GLN A 77 15.03 16.94 -4.46
CA GLN A 77 15.06 16.70 -3.01
C GLN A 77 15.67 15.33 -2.67
N SER A 78 15.40 14.31 -3.50
CA SER A 78 16.01 13.00 -3.33
C SER A 78 17.51 13.05 -3.64
N ARG A 79 17.93 13.81 -4.66
CA ARG A 79 19.36 14.03 -4.95
C ARG A 79 20.07 14.77 -3.82
N LEU A 80 19.42 15.76 -3.20
CA LEU A 80 19.95 16.44 -2.01
C LEU A 80 20.11 15.45 -0.84
N ASP A 81 19.10 14.60 -0.58
CA ASP A 81 19.16 13.55 0.45
C ASP A 81 20.32 12.57 0.22
N GLU A 82 20.53 12.11 -1.02
CA GLU A 82 21.66 11.23 -1.35
C GLU A 82 23.02 11.94 -1.18
N ALA A 83 23.14 13.22 -1.56
CA ALA A 83 24.36 13.98 -1.35
C ALA A 83 24.70 14.10 0.15
N LEU A 84 23.70 14.35 1.00
CA LEU A 84 23.88 14.41 2.45
C LEU A 84 24.29 13.05 3.04
N LYS A 85 23.72 11.94 2.54
CA LYS A 85 24.15 10.58 2.93
C LYS A 85 25.60 10.32 2.55
N GLY A 86 26.02 10.71 1.35
CA GLY A 86 27.41 10.61 0.91
C GLY A 86 28.35 11.39 1.81
N TYR A 87 27.97 12.62 2.18
CA TYR A 87 28.71 13.42 3.14
C TYR A 87 28.85 12.71 4.50
N ILE A 88 27.75 12.19 5.05
CA ILE A 88 27.76 11.43 6.32
C ILE A 88 28.68 10.22 6.22
N ALA A 89 28.59 9.44 5.14
CA ALA A 89 29.41 8.23 4.97
C ALA A 89 30.91 8.54 4.97
N GLY A 90 31.32 9.66 4.35
CA GLY A 90 32.72 10.09 4.30
C GLY A 90 33.22 10.77 5.58
N HIS A 91 32.33 11.30 6.42
CA HIS A 91 32.69 12.14 7.58
C HIS A 91 32.25 11.55 8.93
N ARG A 92 31.68 10.35 8.92
CA ARG A 92 31.36 9.61 10.14
C ARG A 92 32.68 9.20 10.79
N LYS A 93 33.11 9.96 11.82
CA LYS A 93 34.16 9.48 12.72
C LYS A 93 33.71 8.15 13.33
N ALA A 94 34.60 7.16 13.32
CA ALA A 94 34.44 5.99 14.16
C ALA A 94 34.32 6.49 15.62
N ALA A 95 33.23 6.10 16.27
CA ALA A 95 33.07 6.26 17.71
C ALA A 95 33.87 5.17 18.42
#